data_AF-A0A1C6K3N1-F1
#
_entry.id   AF-A0A1C6K3N1-F1
#
_cell.length_a   1.000
_cell.length_b   1.000
_cell.length_c   1.000
_cell.angle_alpha   90.00
_cell.angle_beta   90.00
_cell.angle_gamma   90.00
#
_symmetry.space_group_name_H-M   'P 1'
#
loop_
_entity.id
_entity.type
_entity.pdbx_description
1 polymer ?
#
loop_
_entity_poly.entity_id
_entity_poly.type
_entity_poly.pdbx_seq_one_letter_code
_entity_poly.pdbx_strand_id
1 'polypeptide(L)'
;MIKSGKELKVFSIPQKDLKKFTEQAKRYGVLYCVLRDKNTKEENAPVDIIARAEDASKIQRIVERFELGKVDKASIVSEAEKAIADREAVEKEKPTKSKSEIIMEEAVRNPMQKEERANANPSVAKTDKSPLSRQNSEPVETQSDKGVAKPVEKPSVKEKLDRYKAQAKQQKEAERKEPEVKKDGKKPQQKNGQTVHRQPKKKPKTKER
;
A
#
# COMPACT_ATOMS: atom_id res chain seq x y z
N MET A 1 -16.37 35.07 -5.65
CA MET A 1 -16.36 33.59 -5.78
C MET A 1 -17.38 32.96 -4.84
N ILE A 2 -17.27 33.14 -3.52
CA ILE A 2 -18.17 32.51 -2.53
C ILE A 2 -19.62 33.03 -2.60
N LYS A 3 -19.82 34.33 -2.85
CA LYS A 3 -21.15 34.95 -2.90
C LYS A 3 -22.02 34.55 -4.12
N SER A 4 -21.46 33.88 -5.13
CA SER A 4 -22.21 33.61 -6.36
C SER A 4 -23.09 32.34 -6.28
N GLY A 5 -23.07 31.61 -5.16
CA GLY A 5 -23.85 30.37 -4.97
C GLY A 5 -23.47 29.21 -5.91
N LYS A 6 -22.43 29.38 -6.74
CA LYS A 6 -21.95 28.33 -7.63
C LYS A 6 -21.15 27.30 -6.84
N GLU A 7 -21.22 26.04 -7.27
CA GLU A 7 -20.48 24.96 -6.64
C GLU A 7 -18.96 25.23 -6.67
N LEU A 8 -18.34 25.02 -5.51
CA LEU A 8 -16.91 25.17 -5.31
C LEU A 8 -16.29 23.79 -5.09
N LYS A 9 -15.12 23.57 -5.67
CA LYS A 9 -14.34 22.35 -5.50
C LYS A 9 -12.99 22.69 -4.87
N VAL A 10 -12.53 21.81 -3.99
CA VAL A 10 -11.26 21.93 -3.29
C VAL A 10 -10.25 20.98 -3.92
N PHE A 11 -9.04 21.46 -4.15
CA PHE A 11 -7.90 20.70 -4.65
C PHE A 11 -6.72 20.91 -3.71
N SER A 12 -6.00 19.84 -3.36
CA SER A 12 -4.79 19.95 -2.54
C SER A 12 -3.55 19.87 -3.42
N ILE A 13 -2.66 20.85 -3.29
CA ILE A 13 -1.40 20.94 -4.04
C ILE A 13 -0.26 21.22 -3.05
N PRO A 14 0.93 20.63 -3.20
CA PRO A 14 2.07 20.97 -2.34
C PRO A 14 2.49 22.44 -2.46
N GLN A 15 2.93 23.03 -1.35
CA GLN A 15 3.40 24.42 -1.31
C GLN A 15 4.53 24.71 -2.31
N LYS A 16 5.47 23.77 -2.52
CA LYS A 16 6.54 23.88 -3.54
C LYS A 16 6.03 24.13 -4.96
N ASP A 17 4.89 23.54 -5.31
CA ASP A 17 4.34 23.53 -6.67
C ASP A 17 3.33 24.66 -6.90
N LEU A 18 2.99 25.40 -5.85
CA LEU A 18 2.00 26.47 -5.88
C LEU A 18 2.39 27.63 -6.82
N LYS A 19 3.69 27.93 -6.95
CA LYS A 19 4.18 28.97 -7.88
C LYS A 19 3.90 28.58 -9.33
N LYS A 20 4.27 27.36 -9.71
CA LYS A 20 4.00 26.80 -11.05
C LYS A 20 2.50 26.73 -11.31
N PHE A 21 1.72 26.27 -10.33
CA PHE A 21 0.26 26.26 -10.43
C PHE A 21 -0.30 27.65 -10.72
N THR A 22 0.16 28.68 -10.00
CA THR A 22 -0.32 30.06 -10.13
C THR A 22 -0.10 30.63 -11.53
N GLU A 23 1.08 30.40 -12.11
CA GLU A 23 1.38 30.83 -13.47
C GLU A 23 0.45 30.18 -14.50
N GLN A 24 0.25 28.87 -14.36
CA GLN A 24 -0.60 28.13 -15.30
C GLN A 24 -2.06 28.47 -15.10
N ALA A 25 -2.55 28.55 -13.86
CA ALA A 25 -3.92 28.94 -13.57
C ALA A 25 -4.28 30.29 -14.19
N LYS A 26 -3.35 31.25 -14.20
CA LYS A 26 -3.51 32.53 -14.93
C LYS A 26 -3.61 32.32 -16.45
N ARG A 27 -2.73 31.50 -17.05
CA ARG A 27 -2.77 31.20 -18.50
C ARG A 27 -4.06 30.49 -18.93
N TYR A 28 -4.59 29.58 -18.11
CA TYR A 28 -5.83 28.86 -18.38
C TYR A 28 -7.09 29.65 -18.00
N GLY A 29 -6.95 30.86 -17.43
CA GLY A 29 -8.07 31.70 -17.03
C GLY A 29 -8.90 31.12 -15.89
N VAL A 30 -8.23 30.52 -14.90
CA VAL A 30 -8.87 29.94 -13.71
C VAL A 30 -8.86 30.96 -12.57
N LEU A 31 -10.03 31.23 -12.00
CA LEU A 31 -10.15 32.00 -10.76
C LEU A 31 -10.19 31.05 -9.56
N TYR A 32 -9.28 31.24 -8.61
CA TYR A 32 -9.16 30.40 -7.43
C TYR A 32 -8.79 31.22 -6.18
N CYS A 33 -9.03 30.64 -5.00
CA CYS A 33 -8.54 31.14 -3.72
C CYS A 33 -7.63 30.07 -3.09
N VAL A 34 -6.50 30.51 -2.53
CA VAL A 34 -5.57 29.64 -1.82
C VAL A 34 -5.87 29.70 -0.32
N LEU A 35 -6.02 28.54 0.31
CA LEU A 35 -6.11 28.35 1.75
C LEU A 35 -4.77 27.85 2.26
N ARG A 36 -4.04 28.73 2.97
CA ARG A 36 -2.77 28.37 3.60
C ARG A 36 -2.94 28.40 5.11
N ASP A 37 -2.51 27.33 5.76
CA ASP A 37 -2.34 27.32 7.20
C ASP A 37 -1.14 28.18 7.58
N LYS A 38 -1.33 29.04 8.58
CA LYS A 38 -0.29 29.98 9.04
C LYS A 38 0.82 29.29 9.83
N ASN A 39 0.56 28.08 10.33
CA ASN A 39 1.42 27.36 11.28
C ASN A 39 2.39 26.40 10.58
N THR A 40 2.12 26.00 9.34
CA THR A 40 2.89 25.02 8.58
C THR A 40 3.67 25.73 7.46
N LYS A 41 4.95 26.02 7.73
CA LYS A 41 5.87 26.66 6.76
C LYS A 41 6.71 25.65 5.97
N GLU A 42 6.38 24.36 6.05
CA GLU A 42 7.13 23.31 5.39
C GLU A 42 6.93 23.37 3.87
N GLU A 43 8.00 23.15 3.11
CA GLU A 43 7.99 23.27 1.64
C GLU A 43 7.08 22.24 0.95
N ASN A 44 6.86 21.10 1.59
CA ASN A 44 5.96 20.04 1.12
C ASN A 44 4.61 20.03 1.84
N ALA A 45 4.29 21.06 2.63
CA ALA A 45 2.98 21.14 3.26
C ALA A 45 1.87 21.15 2.19
N PRO A 46 0.77 20.40 2.39
CA PRO A 46 -0.38 20.46 1.50
C PRO A 46 -1.05 21.83 1.63
N VAL A 47 -1.42 22.41 0.49
CA VAL A 47 -2.10 23.70 0.40
C VAL A 47 -3.37 23.50 -0.40
N ASP A 48 -4.48 23.91 0.20
CA ASP A 48 -5.77 23.74 -0.42
C ASP A 48 -6.12 24.93 -1.31
N ILE A 49 -6.71 24.62 -2.45
CA ILE A 49 -7.09 25.57 -3.49
C ILE A 49 -8.56 25.38 -3.77
N ILE A 50 -9.33 26.44 -3.55
CA ILE A 50 -10.76 26.48 -3.84
C ILE A 50 -10.96 27.17 -5.18
N ALA A 51 -11.69 26.52 -6.07
CA ALA A 51 -12.10 27.10 -7.35
C ALA A 51 -13.55 26.70 -7.67
N ARG A 52 -14.13 27.30 -8.71
CA ARG A 52 -15.44 26.88 -9.20
C ARG A 52 -15.38 25.49 -9.82
N ALA A 53 -16.46 24.73 -9.69
CA ALA A 53 -16.59 23.41 -10.31
C ALA A 53 -16.42 23.46 -11.84
N GLU A 54 -16.84 24.56 -12.49
CA GLU A 54 -16.64 24.82 -13.93
C GLU A 54 -15.15 24.79 -14.35
N ASP A 55 -14.27 25.23 -13.45
CA ASP A 55 -12.83 25.32 -13.70
C ASP A 55 -12.07 24.06 -13.21
N ALA A 56 -12.77 23.08 -12.62
CA ALA A 56 -12.19 21.85 -12.10
C ALA A 56 -11.39 21.06 -13.15
N SER A 57 -11.96 20.91 -14.34
CA SER A 57 -11.30 20.19 -15.45
C SER A 57 -10.01 20.89 -15.92
N LYS A 58 -9.94 22.22 -15.81
CA LYS A 58 -8.74 22.98 -16.13
C LYS A 58 -7.66 22.77 -15.08
N ILE A 59 -8.03 22.84 -13.80
CA ILE A 59 -7.14 22.60 -12.67
C ILE A 59 -6.56 21.18 -12.75
N GLN A 60 -7.40 20.18 -12.98
CA GLN A 60 -6.96 18.80 -13.12
C GLN A 60 -5.95 18.65 -14.27
N ARG A 61 -6.20 19.30 -15.42
CA ARG A 61 -5.27 19.28 -16.55
C ARG A 61 -3.94 19.98 -16.25
N ILE A 62 -3.94 21.02 -15.42
CA ILE A 62 -2.71 21.68 -14.93
C ILE A 62 -1.95 20.72 -14.00
N VAL A 63 -2.63 20.13 -13.03
CA VAL A 63 -2.04 19.18 -12.07
C VAL A 63 -1.45 17.97 -12.81
N GLU A 64 -2.15 17.43 -13.79
CA GLU A 64 -1.68 16.28 -14.58
C GLU A 64 -0.52 16.65 -15.51
N ARG A 65 -0.61 17.77 -16.25
CA ARG A 65 0.41 18.17 -17.24
C ARG A 65 1.71 18.61 -16.60
N PHE A 66 1.63 19.29 -15.46
CA PHE A 66 2.79 19.81 -14.75
C PHE A 66 3.20 18.93 -13.56
N GLU A 67 2.57 17.76 -13.43
CA GLU A 67 2.84 16.74 -12.42
C GLU A 67 2.89 17.29 -10.98
N LEU A 68 2.07 18.32 -10.72
CA LEU A 68 2.03 18.99 -9.42
C LEU A 68 1.54 18.00 -8.36
N GLY A 69 2.32 17.78 -7.31
CA GLY A 69 1.97 16.80 -6.26
C GLY A 69 2.18 15.32 -6.62
N LYS A 70 2.70 15.00 -7.81
CA LYS A 70 3.28 13.67 -8.04
C LYS A 70 4.72 13.70 -7.53
N VAL A 71 5.03 12.84 -6.57
CA VAL A 71 6.42 12.57 -6.20
C VAL A 71 7.06 11.86 -7.39
N ASP A 72 8.23 12.31 -7.85
CA ASP A 72 8.94 11.73 -9.00
C ASP A 72 9.14 10.23 -8.79
N LYS A 73 8.27 9.43 -9.40
CA LYS A 73 8.29 7.97 -9.26
C LYS A 73 9.61 7.39 -9.76
N ALA A 74 10.23 8.03 -10.75
CA ALA A 74 11.55 7.66 -11.25
C ALA A 74 12.65 7.83 -10.20
N SER A 75 12.58 8.86 -9.36
CA SER A 75 13.54 9.08 -8.27
C SER A 75 13.35 8.03 -7.16
N ILE A 76 12.11 7.72 -6.82
CA ILE A 76 11.79 6.70 -5.80
C ILE A 76 12.22 5.31 -6.26
N VAL A 77 11.96 4.95 -7.53
CA VAL A 77 12.32 3.63 -8.07
C VAL A 77 13.83 3.47 -8.19
N SER A 78 14.55 4.51 -8.64
CA SER A 78 16.02 4.45 -8.72
C SER A 78 16.71 4.42 -7.36
N GLU A 79 16.16 5.09 -6.34
CA GLU A 79 16.65 4.98 -4.96
C GLU A 79 16.39 3.59 -4.38
N ALA A 80 15.21 3.01 -4.65
CA ALA A 80 14.89 1.65 -4.23
C ALA A 80 15.77 0.59 -4.92
N GLU A 81 16.06 0.74 -6.21
CA GLU A 81 16.97 -0.15 -6.94
C GLU A 81 18.42 -0.05 -6.42
N LYS A 82 18.89 1.16 -6.11
CA LYS A 82 20.20 1.35 -5.46
C LYS A 82 20.25 0.72 -4.06
N ALA A 83 19.20 0.90 -3.26
CA ALA A 83 19.13 0.29 -1.93
C ALA A 83 19.07 -1.25 -1.97
N ILE A 84 18.54 -1.85 -3.03
CA ILE A 84 18.59 -3.29 -3.25
C ILE A 84 20.00 -3.72 -3.67
N ALA A 85 20.64 -2.98 -4.58
CA ALA A 85 22.00 -3.26 -5.03
C ALA A 85 23.03 -3.17 -3.89
N ASP A 86 22.89 -2.19 -2.99
CA ASP A 86 23.78 -2.04 -1.83
C ASP A 86 23.58 -3.19 -0.82
N ARG A 87 22.35 -3.71 -0.66
CA ARG A 87 22.10 -4.92 0.15
C ARG A 87 22.67 -6.17 -0.49
N GLU A 88 22.57 -6.31 -1.80
CA GLU A 88 23.13 -7.45 -2.54
C GLU A 88 24.67 -7.42 -2.57
N ALA A 89 25.28 -6.23 -2.59
CA ALA A 89 26.71 -6.05 -2.44
C ALA A 89 27.20 -6.42 -1.03
N VAL A 90 26.43 -6.07 0.01
CA VAL A 90 26.73 -6.47 1.40
C VAL A 90 26.53 -7.98 1.62
N GLU A 91 25.61 -8.64 0.91
CA GLU A 91 25.48 -10.11 0.93
C GLU A 91 26.64 -10.83 0.21
N LYS A 92 27.27 -10.20 -0.80
CA LYS A 92 28.46 -10.75 -1.47
C LYS A 92 29.76 -10.51 -0.68
N GLU A 93 29.78 -9.52 0.23
CA GLU A 93 30.95 -9.22 1.07
C GLU A 93 31.04 -10.06 2.37
N LYS A 94 30.05 -10.92 2.64
CA LYS A 94 30.28 -12.09 3.48
C LYS A 94 30.62 -13.26 2.55
N PRO A 95 31.91 -13.66 2.44
CA PRO A 95 32.23 -14.88 1.74
C PRO A 95 31.45 -16.00 2.42
N THR A 96 30.58 -16.63 1.65
CA THR A 96 30.04 -17.95 1.94
C THR A 96 31.23 -18.89 1.95
N LYS A 97 31.96 -18.95 3.08
CA LYS A 97 32.93 -20.01 3.32
C LYS A 97 32.19 -21.32 3.07
N SER A 98 32.59 -22.00 2.01
CA SER A 98 32.10 -23.33 1.69
C SER A 98 32.34 -24.23 2.91
N LYS A 99 31.43 -25.17 3.21
CA LYS A 99 31.59 -26.08 4.36
C LYS A 99 32.96 -26.77 4.39
N SER A 100 33.55 -27.00 3.22
CA SER A 100 34.90 -27.53 3.02
C SER A 100 36.03 -26.65 3.59
N GLU A 101 35.88 -25.33 3.54
CA GLU A 101 36.92 -24.39 4.02
C GLU A 101 36.90 -24.22 5.54
N ILE A 102 35.71 -24.31 6.15
CA ILE A 102 35.53 -24.33 7.61
C ILE A 102 36.15 -25.61 8.21
N ILE A 103 35.98 -26.76 7.53
CA ILE A 103 36.54 -28.05 7.98
C ILE A 103 38.07 -28.07 7.86
N MET A 104 38.66 -27.46 6.83
CA MET A 104 40.12 -27.33 6.72
C MET A 104 40.69 -26.41 7.80
N GLU A 105 40.03 -25.29 8.11
CA GLU A 105 40.47 -24.36 9.16
C GLU A 105 40.40 -25.02 10.56
N GLU A 106 39.41 -25.89 10.80
CA GLU A 106 39.28 -26.68 12.03
C GLU A 106 40.30 -27.84 12.11
N ALA A 107 40.61 -28.51 11.00
CA ALA A 107 41.56 -29.63 10.95
C ALA A 107 43.03 -29.18 11.06
N VAL A 108 43.37 -27.95 10.66
CA VAL A 108 44.73 -27.38 10.79
C VAL A 108 44.99 -26.87 12.22
N ARG A 109 43.93 -26.65 13.01
CA ARG A 109 44.05 -26.31 14.43
C ARG A 109 44.34 -27.59 15.22
N ASN A 110 45.62 -27.93 15.34
CA ASN A 110 46.15 -29.08 16.06
C ASN A 110 45.37 -29.43 17.36
N PRO A 111 45.04 -30.71 17.61
CA PRO A 111 44.49 -31.18 18.87
C PRO A 111 45.63 -31.46 19.84
N MET A 112 46.16 -30.43 20.50
CA MET A 112 46.98 -30.63 21.69
C MET A 112 46.10 -30.44 22.93
N GLN A 113 45.40 -31.50 23.35
CA GLN A 113 45.28 -31.87 24.76
C GLN A 113 44.76 -33.29 24.88
N LYS A 114 45.73 -34.17 25.07
CA LYS A 114 45.63 -35.59 25.30
C LYS A 114 45.02 -35.86 26.68
N GLU A 115 44.07 -36.79 26.68
CA GLU A 115 43.68 -37.70 27.75
C GLU A 115 44.57 -37.72 29.00
N GLU A 116 43.98 -37.40 30.15
CA GLU A 116 44.41 -37.99 31.41
C GLU A 116 43.33 -38.95 31.91
N ARG A 117 43.77 -40.19 32.10
CA ARG A 117 43.00 -41.36 32.51
C ARG A 117 42.41 -41.18 33.90
N ALA A 118 41.10 -41.43 34.04
CA ALA A 118 40.56 -42.02 35.25
C ALA A 118 39.31 -42.84 34.92
N ASN A 119 39.51 -44.16 34.90
CA ASN A 119 38.47 -45.17 34.98
C ASN A 119 37.61 -44.96 36.22
N ALA A 120 36.30 -44.80 36.06
CA ALA A 120 35.33 -45.26 37.05
C ALA A 120 34.05 -45.71 36.33
N ASN A 121 33.89 -47.02 36.28
CA ASN A 121 32.76 -47.72 35.69
C ASN A 121 31.54 -47.63 36.63
N PRO A 122 30.37 -47.09 36.25
CA PRO A 122 29.16 -47.25 37.04
C PRO A 122 28.51 -48.58 36.68
N SER A 123 28.73 -49.58 37.53
CA SER A 123 27.95 -50.81 37.56
C SER A 123 26.47 -50.49 37.74
N VAL A 124 25.62 -50.96 36.83
CA VAL A 124 24.40 -51.77 37.08
C VAL A 124 23.51 -51.72 35.83
N ALA A 125 23.36 -52.89 35.20
CA ALA A 125 22.44 -53.18 34.12
C ALA A 125 21.00 -53.36 34.63
N LYS A 126 20.01 -52.82 33.91
CA LYS A 126 18.64 -53.39 33.77
C LYS A 126 18.04 -53.02 32.42
N THR A 127 17.96 -53.99 31.53
CA THR A 127 17.07 -54.04 30.36
C THR A 127 15.65 -54.35 30.80
N ASP A 128 14.63 -53.61 30.34
CA ASP A 128 13.36 -54.21 29.87
C ASP A 128 12.41 -53.22 29.18
N LYS A 129 11.91 -53.63 28.00
CA LYS A 129 10.61 -53.35 27.35
C LYS A 129 9.97 -51.94 27.40
N SER A 130 10.12 -51.18 26.31
CA SER A 130 8.98 -50.64 25.54
C SER A 130 9.44 -49.92 24.26
N PRO A 131 8.77 -50.09 23.11
CA PRO A 131 9.06 -49.27 21.93
C PRO A 131 8.58 -47.82 22.17
N LEU A 132 9.36 -46.83 21.70
CA LEU A 132 8.98 -45.41 21.71
C LEU A 132 7.61 -45.23 21.06
N SER A 133 6.59 -44.98 21.88
CA SER A 133 5.23 -44.74 21.41
C SER A 133 5.17 -43.39 20.68
N ARG A 134 4.61 -43.42 19.47
CA ARG A 134 4.31 -42.26 18.63
C ARG A 134 3.47 -41.27 19.44
N GLN A 135 3.92 -40.02 19.57
CA GLN A 135 3.11 -38.95 20.14
C GLN A 135 1.90 -38.70 19.23
N ASN A 136 0.72 -39.11 19.69
CA ASN A 136 -0.54 -38.59 19.20
C ASN A 136 -0.69 -37.15 19.71
N SER A 137 -1.01 -36.23 18.81
CA SER A 137 -1.27 -34.83 19.11
C SER A 137 -2.70 -34.69 19.65
N GLU A 138 -2.84 -34.71 20.97
CA GLU A 138 -4.02 -34.17 21.66
C GLU A 138 -3.57 -33.00 22.55
N PRO A 139 -4.32 -31.88 22.56
CA PRO A 139 -3.96 -30.72 23.36
C PRO A 139 -4.31 -30.98 24.82
N VAL A 140 -3.29 -31.14 25.66
CA VAL A 140 -3.43 -31.17 27.11
C VAL A 140 -3.76 -29.75 27.59
N GLU A 141 -4.97 -29.57 28.12
CA GLU A 141 -5.35 -28.39 28.91
C GLU A 141 -4.57 -28.42 30.24
N THR A 142 -3.47 -27.68 30.32
CA THR A 142 -2.82 -27.40 31.59
C THR A 142 -3.46 -26.17 32.23
N GLN A 143 -4.44 -26.38 33.10
CA GLN A 143 -4.80 -25.40 34.12
C GLN A 143 -3.80 -25.54 35.29
N SER A 144 -2.78 -24.69 35.32
CA SER A 144 -1.93 -24.50 36.48
C SER A 144 -2.29 -23.18 37.16
N ASP A 145 -2.84 -23.31 38.36
CA ASP A 145 -3.03 -22.27 39.37
C ASP A 145 -1.73 -21.49 39.61
N LYS A 146 -1.76 -20.18 39.27
CA LYS A 146 -1.09 -19.05 39.96
C LYS A 146 -1.17 -17.76 39.12
N GLY A 147 -1.81 -16.74 39.68
CA GLY A 147 -1.60 -15.33 39.31
C GLY A 147 -2.62 -14.74 38.33
N VAL A 148 -3.47 -13.84 38.85
CA VAL A 148 -4.33 -12.96 38.05
C VAL A 148 -3.46 -11.96 37.29
N ALA A 149 -3.07 -12.34 36.07
CA ALA A 149 -2.70 -11.41 35.03
C ALA A 149 -3.35 -11.92 33.76
N LYS A 150 -4.46 -11.29 33.33
CA LYS A 150 -5.11 -11.61 32.05
C LYS A 150 -4.05 -11.50 30.95
N PRO A 151 -3.58 -12.60 30.34
CA PRO A 151 -2.76 -12.45 29.17
C PRO A 151 -3.68 -11.87 28.10
N VAL A 152 -3.32 -10.73 27.52
CA VAL A 152 -3.96 -10.30 26.27
C VAL A 152 -3.55 -11.36 25.25
N GLU A 153 -4.40 -12.38 25.10
CA GLU A 153 -4.19 -13.47 24.16
C GLU A 153 -4.11 -12.86 22.76
N LYS A 154 -2.89 -12.78 22.25
CA LYS A 154 -2.65 -12.35 20.89
C LYS A 154 -3.29 -13.43 20.02
N PRO A 155 -4.28 -13.09 19.18
CA PRO A 155 -4.97 -14.10 18.40
C PRO A 155 -3.95 -14.78 17.49
N SER A 156 -4.03 -16.11 17.46
CA SER A 156 -3.15 -16.94 16.65
C SER A 156 -3.26 -16.52 15.18
N VAL A 157 -2.18 -16.70 14.41
CA VAL A 157 -2.16 -16.36 12.97
C VAL A 157 -3.35 -17.02 12.25
N LYS A 158 -3.70 -18.27 12.61
CA LYS A 158 -4.85 -18.98 12.06
C LYS A 158 -6.18 -18.25 12.32
N GLU A 159 -6.39 -17.79 13.54
CA GLU A 159 -7.60 -17.07 13.95
C GLU A 159 -7.71 -15.72 13.22
N LYS A 160 -6.60 -14.99 13.07
CA LYS A 160 -6.57 -13.74 12.28
C LYS A 160 -6.95 -13.99 10.82
N LEU A 161 -6.40 -15.04 10.21
CA LEU A 161 -6.71 -15.40 8.82
C LEU A 161 -8.17 -15.77 8.63
N ASP A 162 -8.75 -16.51 9.57
CA ASP A 162 -10.17 -16.89 9.51
C ASP A 162 -11.08 -15.67 9.69
N ARG A 163 -10.70 -14.70 10.54
CA ARG A 163 -11.40 -13.42 10.68
C ARG A 163 -11.39 -12.61 9.37
N TYR A 164 -10.25 -12.54 8.67
CA TYR A 164 -10.18 -11.84 7.38
C TYR A 164 -11.03 -12.52 6.30
N LYS A 165 -11.04 -13.86 6.26
CA LYS A 165 -11.90 -14.61 5.33
C LYS A 165 -13.38 -14.36 5.61
N ALA A 166 -13.78 -14.29 6.89
CA ALA A 166 -15.16 -13.99 7.27
C ALA A 166 -15.57 -12.57 6.87
N GLN A 167 -14.72 -11.57 7.12
CA GLN A 167 -14.97 -10.18 6.71
C GLN A 167 -15.09 -10.04 5.19
N ALA A 168 -14.20 -10.69 4.43
CA ALA A 168 -14.26 -10.66 2.96
C ALA A 168 -15.55 -11.31 2.42
N LYS A 169 -16.06 -12.38 3.06
CA LYS A 169 -17.35 -12.99 2.70
C LYS A 169 -18.52 -12.06 3.01
N GLN A 170 -18.52 -11.40 4.18
CA GLN A 170 -19.56 -10.44 4.55
C GLN A 170 -19.59 -9.23 3.61
N GLN A 171 -18.44 -8.68 3.23
CA GLN A 171 -18.38 -7.57 2.26
C GLN A 171 -18.91 -7.98 0.89
N LYS A 172 -18.51 -9.15 0.38
CA LYS A 172 -19.03 -9.68 -0.89
C LYS A 172 -20.53 -9.99 -0.85
N GLU A 173 -21.04 -10.44 0.28
CA GLU A 173 -22.48 -10.71 0.44
C GLU A 173 -23.29 -9.41 0.64
N ALA A 174 -22.75 -8.42 1.34
CA ALA A 174 -23.35 -7.09 1.49
C ALA A 174 -23.43 -6.34 0.15
N GLU A 175 -22.36 -6.36 -0.65
CA GLU A 175 -22.37 -5.81 -2.02
C GLU A 175 -23.34 -6.57 -2.94
N ARG A 176 -23.59 -7.85 -2.67
CA ARG A 176 -24.56 -8.65 -3.44
C ARG A 176 -26.00 -8.43 -2.97
N LYS A 177 -26.23 -8.01 -1.72
CA LYS A 177 -27.57 -7.76 -1.16
C LYS A 177 -28.04 -6.31 -1.25
N GLU A 178 -27.16 -5.33 -1.47
CA GLU A 178 -27.58 -3.99 -1.89
C GLU A 178 -27.66 -3.86 -3.42
N PRO A 179 -28.85 -4.08 -3.97
CA PRO A 179 -29.39 -3.12 -4.92
C PRO A 179 -30.77 -2.67 -4.42
N GLU A 180 -30.81 -1.75 -3.44
CA GLU A 180 -32.02 -0.96 -3.21
C GLU A 180 -32.13 0.08 -4.33
N VAL A 181 -32.74 -0.37 -5.43
CA VAL A 181 -33.36 0.50 -6.43
C VAL A 181 -34.43 1.31 -5.70
N LYS A 182 -34.11 2.56 -5.34
CA LYS A 182 -35.11 3.57 -5.04
C LYS A 182 -35.98 3.78 -6.28
N LYS A 183 -37.13 3.09 -6.31
CA LYS A 183 -38.29 3.48 -7.11
C LYS A 183 -38.82 4.76 -6.46
N ASP A 184 -38.70 5.88 -7.17
CA ASP A 184 -39.81 6.78 -7.50
C ASP A 184 -39.26 8.07 -8.10
N GLY A 185 -39.58 8.28 -9.38
CA GLY A 185 -39.15 9.45 -10.15
C GLY A 185 -39.10 9.16 -11.64
N LYS A 186 -40.26 9.22 -12.29
CA LYS A 186 -40.50 9.11 -13.75
C LYS A 186 -39.29 9.51 -14.63
N LYS A 187 -38.83 8.58 -15.48
CA LYS A 187 -38.10 8.89 -16.71
C LYS A 187 -38.75 8.15 -17.90
N PRO A 188 -38.97 8.83 -19.04
CA PRO A 188 -39.58 8.22 -20.21
C PRO A 188 -38.62 7.24 -20.89
N GLN A 189 -39.23 6.21 -21.50
CA GLN A 189 -38.58 5.18 -22.30
C GLN A 189 -37.58 5.77 -23.31
N GLN A 190 -36.32 5.32 -23.24
CA GLN A 190 -35.35 5.55 -24.29
C GLN A 190 -35.80 4.81 -25.55
N LYS A 191 -36.27 5.56 -26.55
CA LYS A 191 -36.36 5.06 -27.92
C LYS A 191 -34.95 4.99 -28.50
N ASN A 192 -34.63 3.85 -29.11
CA ASN A 192 -33.39 3.61 -29.85
C ASN A 192 -33.10 4.77 -30.81
N GLY A 193 -32.09 5.57 -30.49
CA GLY A 193 -31.68 6.73 -31.25
C GLY A 193 -30.92 6.32 -32.50
N GLN A 194 -31.63 6.05 -33.59
CA GLN A 194 -31.05 5.98 -34.93
C GLN A 194 -30.51 7.38 -35.26
N THR A 195 -29.18 7.53 -35.34
CA THR A 195 -28.54 8.79 -35.70
C THR A 195 -28.70 9.03 -37.20
N VAL A 196 -29.67 9.85 -37.59
CA VAL A 196 -29.79 10.30 -38.99
C VAL A 196 -28.80 11.45 -39.20
N HIS A 197 -27.70 11.18 -39.92
CA HIS A 197 -26.75 12.20 -40.35
C HIS A 197 -27.44 13.21 -41.28
N ARG A 198 -27.60 14.47 -40.86
CA ARG A 198 -28.01 15.57 -41.75
C ARG A 198 -26.77 16.32 -42.27
N GLN A 199 -26.55 16.27 -43.58
CA GLN A 199 -25.54 17.12 -44.23
C GLN A 199 -25.94 18.61 -44.13
N PRO A 200 -25.00 19.52 -43.78
CA PRO A 200 -25.27 20.94 -43.76
C PRO A 200 -25.52 21.46 -45.19
N LYS A 201 -26.61 22.21 -45.38
CA LYS A 201 -26.93 22.85 -46.66
C LYS A 201 -25.94 23.97 -46.96
N LYS A 202 -25.40 23.98 -48.19
CA LYS A 202 -24.53 25.05 -48.69
C LYS A 202 -25.32 26.36 -48.79
N LYS A 203 -24.76 27.45 -48.25
CA LYS A 203 -25.31 28.80 -48.43
C LYS A 203 -25.09 29.27 -49.88
N PRO A 204 -26.04 29.97 -50.52
CA PRO A 204 -25.81 30.55 -51.83
C PRO A 204 -24.76 31.67 -51.72
N LYS A 205 -23.79 31.67 -52.64
CA LYS A 205 -22.84 32.78 -52.78
C LYS A 205 -23.57 33.95 -53.43
N THR A 206 -23.59 35.10 -52.76
CA THR A 206 -23.95 36.38 -53.35
C THR A 206 -22.94 36.68 -54.46
N LYS A 207 -23.41 36.84 -55.71
CA LYS A 207 -22.61 37.45 -56.77
C LYS A 207 -22.63 38.95 -56.53
N GLU A 208 -21.49 39.48 -56.12
CA GLU A 208 -21.21 40.91 -56.15
C GLU A 208 -21.12 41.33 -57.63
N ARG A 209 -21.79 42.42 -57.98
CA ARG A 209 -21.76 43.04 -59.32
C ARG A 209 -20.99 44.34 -59.21
#